data_AF-A0AA42W4C2-F1
#
_entry.id   AF-A0AA42W4C2-F1
#
_cell.length_a   1.000
_cell.length_b   1.000
_cell.length_c   1.000
_cell.angle_alpha   90.00
_cell.angle_beta   90.00
_cell.angle_gamma   90.00
#
_symmetry.space_group_name_H-M   'P 1'
#
loop_
_entity.id
_entity.type
_entity.pdbx_description
1 polymer ?
#
loop_
_entity_poly.entity_id
_entity_poly.type
_entity_poly.pdbx_seq_one_letter_code
_entity_poly.pdbx_strand_id
1 'polypeptide(L)' 'MPVFKPGTRVLRAGREETVSHVVLRRREMMVYLIGHEEPVKPERLSLTPTWFTTTRRPETLSWYL' A
#
# COMPACT_ATOMS: atom_id res chain seq x y z
N MET A 1 -9.58 -5.58 -6.88
CA MET A 1 -8.73 -4.40 -7.12
C MET A 1 -7.67 -4.35 -6.03
N PRO A 2 -6.38 -4.18 -6.38
CA PRO A 2 -5.34 -3.95 -5.39
C PRO A 2 -5.54 -2.58 -4.73
N VAL A 3 -5.61 -2.53 -3.41
CA VAL A 3 -5.73 -1.29 -2.65
C VAL A 3 -4.46 -1.10 -1.82
N PHE A 4 -3.70 -0.05 -2.15
CA PHE A 4 -2.59 0.40 -1.32
C PHE A 4 -3.16 1.22 -0.17
N LYS A 5 -2.86 0.79 1.05
CA LYS A 5 -3.17 1.52 2.28
C LYS A 5 -2.01 1.38 3.26
N PRO A 6 -1.84 2.34 4.19
CA PRO A 6 -0.90 2.19 5.29
C PRO A 6 -0.99 0.82 5.97
N GLY A 7 0.16 0.21 6.26
CA GLY A 7 0.25 -1.12 6.84
C GLY A 7 0.07 -2.29 5.86
N THR A 8 -0.29 -2.05 4.59
CA THR A 8 -0.33 -3.11 3.58
C THR A 8 1.09 -3.62 3.30
N ARG A 9 1.26 -4.94 3.32
CA ARG A 9 2.49 -5.62 2.87
C ARG A 9 2.49 -5.70 1.34
N VAL A 10 3.62 -5.34 0.74
CA VAL A 10 3.82 -5.31 -0.71
C VAL A 10 5.15 -5.94 -1.06
N LEU A 11 5.28 -6.42 -2.29
CA LEU A 11 6.54 -6.91 -2.84
C LEU A 11 7.14 -5.86 -3.76
N ARG A 12 8.41 -5.54 -3.54
CA ARG A 12 9.23 -4.68 -4.40
C ARG A 12 10.50 -5.45 -4.78
N ALA A 13 10.64 -5.76 -6.07
CA ALA A 13 11.78 -6.53 -6.58
C ALA A 13 12.07 -7.82 -5.78
N GLY A 14 11.01 -8.54 -5.38
CA GLY A 14 11.11 -9.78 -4.61
C GLY A 14 11.34 -9.61 -3.10
N ARG A 15 11.50 -8.37 -2.61
CA ARG A 15 11.57 -8.08 -1.17
C ARG A 15 10.22 -7.62 -0.66
N GLU A 16 9.92 -8.03 0.57
CA GLU A 16 8.72 -7.61 1.24
C GLU A 16 8.93 -6.27 1.94
N GLU A 17 8.00 -5.36 1.71
CA GLU A 17 8.02 -3.99 2.20
C GLU A 17 6.65 -3.64 2.79
N THR A 18 6.59 -2.63 3.65
CA THR A 18 5.33 -2.16 4.24
C THR A 18 5.02 -0.74 3.79
N VAL A 19 3.78 -0.52 3.35
CA VAL A 19 3.30 0.82 2.99
C VAL A 19 3.21 1.69 4.25
N SER A 20 3.89 2.82 4.24
CA SER A 20 3.75 3.87 5.25
C SER A 20 2.49 4.70 4.96
N HIS A 21 2.44 5.33 3.79
CA HIS A 21 1.32 6.17 3.38
C HIS A 21 1.25 6.28 1.85
N VAL A 22 0.13 6.79 1.36
CA VAL A 22 -0.13 6.95 -0.07
C VAL A 22 -0.51 8.40 -0.33
N VAL A 23 0.13 9.01 -1.32
CA VAL A 23 -0.17 10.39 -1.75
C VAL A 23 -0.74 10.34 -3.16
N LEU A 24 -1.87 11.01 -3.37
CA LEU A 24 -2.45 11.26 -4.68
C LEU A 24 -2.21 12.72 -5.06
N ARG A 25 -1.43 12.95 -6.13
CA ARG A 25 -1.11 14.30 -6.60
C ARG A 25 -1.14 14.33 -8.12
N ARG A 26 -1.83 15.32 -8.71
CA ARG A 26 -1.90 15.51 -10.18
C ARG A 26 -2.30 14.26 -10.96
N ARG A 27 -3.24 13.48 -10.43
CA ARG A 27 -3.70 12.17 -10.98
C ARG A 27 -2.64 11.06 -10.97
N GLU A 28 -1.51 11.27 -10.30
CA GLU A 28 -0.54 10.23 -10.02
C GLU A 28 -0.66 9.77 -8.57
N MET A 29 -0.48 8.47 -8.36
CA MET A 29 -0.38 7.85 -7.03
C MET A 29 1.08 7.59 -6.71
N MET A 30 1.49 7.95 -5.50
CA MET A 30 2.82 7.73 -4.95
C MET A 30 2.70 6.92 -3.67
N VAL A 31 3.41 5.79 -3.58
CA VAL A 31 3.38 4.91 -2.41
C VAL A 31 4.68 5.07 -1.65
N TYR A 32 4.59 5.51 -0.40
CA TYR A 32 5.74 5.60 0.50
C TYR A 32 5.85 4.31 1.30
N LEU A 33 7.06 3.79 1.39
CA LEU A 33 7.38 2.57 2.13
C LEU A 33 8.08 2.95 3.45
N ILE A 34 7.88 2.15 4.49
CA ILE A 34 8.55 2.37 5.78
C ILE A 34 10.06 2.30 5.58
N GLY A 35 10.79 3.35 5.99
CA GLY A 35 12.25 3.40 5.90
C GLY A 35 12.81 3.79 4.53
N HIS A 36 11.96 4.17 3.57
CA HIS A 36 12.38 4.68 2.26
C HIS A 36 11.99 6.16 2.13
N GLU A 37 12.93 7.01 1.74
CA GLU A 37 12.67 8.45 1.54
C GLU A 37 11.93 8.73 0.23
N GLU A 38 12.25 7.99 -0.83
CA GLU A 38 11.65 8.20 -2.14
C GLU A 38 10.33 7.43 -2.32
N PRO A 39 9.30 8.06 -2.90
CA PRO A 39 8.07 7.37 -3.23
C PRO A 39 8.29 6.35 -4.36
N VAL A 40 7.56 5.24 -4.27
CA VAL A 40 7.55 4.20 -5.29
C VAL A 40 6.26 4.28 -6.09
N LYS A 41 6.39 4.17 -7.42
CA LYS A 41 5.25 4.07 -8.31
C LYS A 41 4.49 2.75 -8.09
N PRO A 42 3.14 2.77 -8.04
CA PRO A 42 2.33 1.57 -7.77
C PRO A 42 2.63 0.40 -8.71
N GLU A 43 2.96 0.67 -9.97
CA GLU A 43 3.23 -0.36 -10.98
C GLU A 43 4.51 -1.16 -10.71
N ARG A 44 5.38 -0.65 -9.81
CA ARG A 44 6.60 -1.34 -9.34
C ARG A 44 6.36 -2.19 -8.09
N LEU A 45 5.14 -2.20 -7.57
CA LEU A 45 4.76 -2.93 -6.37
C LEU A 45 3.77 -4.03 -6.75
N SER A 46 3.98 -5.22 -6.21
CA SER A 46 2.98 -6.29 -6.27
C SER A 46 2.34 -6.46 -4.90
N LEU A 47 1.02 -6.50 -4.82
CA LEU A 47 0.36 -6.82 -3.56
C LEU A 47 0.60 -8.28 -3.21
N THR A 48 0.84 -8.55 -1.94
CA THR A 48 0.80 -9.91 -1.43
C THR A 48 -0.61 -10.46 -1.64
N PRO A 49 -0.77 -11.69 -2.16
CA PRO A 49 -2.08 -12.32 -2.34
C PRO A 49 -2.85 -12.27 -1.03
N THR A 50 -4.00 -11.60 -1.03
CA THR A 50 -4.89 -11.55 0.12
C THR A 50 -6.12 -12.40 -0.18
N TRP A 51 -6.51 -13.25 0.77
CA TRP A 51 -7.74 -14.02 0.64
C TRP A 51 -8.94 -13.07 0.59
N PHE A 52 -9.73 -13.17 -0.47
CA PHE A 52 -11.03 -12.51 -0.52
C PHE A 52 -11.93 -13.14 0.54
N THR A 53 -12.67 -12.30 1.26
CA THR A 53 -13.67 -12.74 2.22
C THR A 53 -14.97 -11.99 1.99
N THR A 54 -16.09 -12.68 2.14
CA THR A 54 -17.44 -12.09 2.05
C THR A 54 -17.89 -11.47 3.37
N THR A 55 -17.14 -11.69 4.46
CA THR A 55 -17.46 -11.11 5.76
C THR A 55 -16.89 -9.71 5.86
N ARG A 56 -17.69 -8.77 6.40
CA ARG A 56 -17.22 -7.42 6.69
C ARG A 56 -16.12 -7.50 7.75
N ARG A 57 -14.87 -7.28 7.34
CA ARG A 57 -13.79 -7.06 8.29
C ARG A 57 -13.81 -5.60 8.72
N PRO A 58 -13.89 -5.30 10.02
CA PRO A 58 -13.73 -3.93 10.48
C PRO A 58 -12.33 -3.47 10.08
N GLU A 59 -12.24 -2.56 9.11
CA GLU A 59 -10.98 -1.89 8.82
C GLU A 59 -10.76 -0.86 9.91
N THR A 60 -9.62 -0.93 10.59
CA THR A 60 -9.22 0.12 11.53
C THR A 60 -9.13 1.41 10.73
N LEU A 61 -10.00 2.38 11.07
CA LEU A 61 -10.06 3.67 10.39
C LEU A 61 -8.80 4.45 10.77
N SER A 62 -7.74 4.18 10.02
CA SER A 62 -6.45 4.78 10.22
C SER A 62 -6.44 6.09 9.45
N TRP A 63 -7.00 7.10 10.09
CA TRP A 63 -6.80 8.49 9.68
C TRP A 63 -5.31 8.77 9.86
N TYR A 64 -4.60 9.03 8.78
CA TYR A 64 -3.26 9.62 8.85
C TYR A 64 -3.39 11.04 8.35
N LEU A 65 -3.16 11.99 9.27
CA LEU A 65 -2.99 13.42 9.00
C LEU A 65 -1.59 13.68 8.46
#